data_AF-A0A833RZQ5-F1
#
_entry.id   AF-A0A833RZQ5-F1
#
_cell.length_a   1.000
_cell.length_b   1.000
_cell.length_c   1.000
_cell.angle_alpha   90.00
_cell.angle_beta   90.00
_cell.angle_gamma   90.00
#
_symmetry.space_group_name_H-M   'P 1'
#
loop_
_entity.id
_entity.type
_entity.pdbx_description
1 polymer ?
#
loop_
_entity_poly.entity_id
_entity_poly.type
_entity_poly.pdbx_seq_one_letter_code
_entity_poly.pdbx_strand_id
1 'polypeptide(L)'
;MDLDISYIEPLLDEWLEELQLIIKVQEKLIKSTDEFYMPYIAVPIPIVNAIYKITEYLHLERDIRYITIHLYDKFMCNYFWEMYKKTDGTQSSWSQICKSISSHSILYLMSCLQLAYKMNSHLNNLKIPQVLGILQRLDKKSVFKTIGFRMPLYTPLNCIEILLAATGLKDTPRMQELTIDLLDLFYLQRKKLYSHLQCLIQGYIARTIEEKRSLMALESNVLFLGASVILCGTFFLYVKSETIDVIAIKLSQLVDIKVNNIWDMANILLTMAIQE
;
A
#
# COMPACT_ATOMS: atom_id res chain seq x y z
N MET A 1 35.63 7.41 -8.18
CA MET A 1 35.85 6.41 -7.12
C MET A 1 34.65 5.50 -7.21
N ASP A 2 34.75 4.45 -8.02
CA ASP A 2 33.68 3.46 -8.17
C ASP A 2 33.54 2.73 -6.84
N LEU A 3 32.43 2.98 -6.15
CA LEU A 3 32.06 2.21 -4.97
C LEU A 3 31.76 0.79 -5.45
N ASP A 4 32.53 -0.17 -4.95
CA ASP A 4 32.35 -1.59 -5.19
C ASP A 4 30.97 -2.02 -4.65
N ILE A 5 29.98 -2.14 -5.55
CA ILE A 5 28.57 -2.43 -5.24
C ILE A 5 28.40 -3.93 -4.84
N SER A 6 29.45 -4.74 -4.97
CA SER A 6 29.44 -6.18 -4.64
C SER A 6 29.04 -6.49 -3.19
N TYR A 7 29.18 -5.55 -2.26
CA TYR A 7 28.74 -5.70 -0.87
C TYR A 7 27.25 -5.37 -0.65
N ILE A 8 26.60 -4.69 -1.60
CA ILE A 8 25.18 -4.27 -1.50
C ILE A 8 24.26 -5.33 -2.12
N GLU A 9 24.71 -6.03 -3.16
CA GLU A 9 23.92 -7.08 -3.84
C GLU A 9 23.44 -8.19 -2.87
N PRO A 10 24.28 -8.76 -1.98
CA PRO A 10 23.82 -9.77 -1.02
C PRO A 10 22.77 -9.24 -0.04
N LEU A 11 22.83 -7.95 0.33
CA LEU A 11 21.86 -7.32 1.22
C LEU A 11 20.51 -7.09 0.53
N LEU A 12 20.53 -6.80 -0.78
CA LEU A 12 19.30 -6.66 -1.57
C LEU A 12 18.56 -8.00 -1.69
N ASP A 13 19.29 -9.08 -1.91
CA ASP A 13 18.71 -10.43 -1.98
C ASP A 13 18.09 -10.83 -0.63
N GLU A 14 18.80 -10.62 0.49
CA GLU A 14 18.27 -10.87 1.84
C GLU A 14 16.99 -10.05 2.13
N TRP A 15 16.97 -8.76 1.77
CA TRP A 15 15.80 -7.90 1.96
C TRP A 15 14.62 -8.34 1.10
N LEU A 16 14.87 -8.79 -0.12
CA LEU A 16 13.83 -9.27 -1.03
C LEU A 16 13.24 -10.59 -0.52
N GLU A 17 14.06 -11.51 -0.02
CA GLU A 17 13.61 -12.76 0.59
C GLU A 17 12.73 -12.50 1.82
N GLU A 18 13.13 -11.58 2.70
CA GLU A 18 12.32 -11.18 3.86
C GLU A 18 10.97 -10.57 3.43
N LEU A 19 10.98 -9.68 2.42
CA LEU A 19 9.78 -9.08 1.85
C LEU A 19 8.82 -10.13 1.28
N GLN A 20 9.35 -11.06 0.49
CA GLN A 20 8.57 -12.16 -0.08
C GLN A 20 7.97 -13.04 1.02
N LEU A 21 8.72 -13.32 2.09
CA LEU A 21 8.22 -14.09 3.24
C LEU A 21 7.04 -13.37 3.91
N ILE A 22 7.18 -12.07 4.19
CA ILE A 22 6.14 -11.27 4.84
C ILE A 22 4.87 -11.25 3.97
N ILE A 23 5.00 -11.03 2.68
CA ILE A 23 3.88 -11.03 1.73
C ILE A 23 3.23 -12.41 1.67
N LYS A 24 4.01 -13.50 1.59
CA LYS A 24 3.48 -14.88 1.60
C LYS A 24 2.70 -15.19 2.88
N VAL A 25 3.14 -14.68 4.04
CA VAL A 25 2.39 -14.81 5.30
C VAL A 25 1.07 -14.03 5.23
N GLN A 26 1.10 -12.79 4.73
CA GLN A 26 -0.12 -11.97 4.58
C GLN A 26 -1.12 -12.59 3.60
N GLU A 27 -0.65 -13.11 2.46
CA GLU A 27 -1.51 -13.79 1.49
C GLU A 27 -2.18 -15.03 2.06
N LYS A 28 -1.46 -15.82 2.88
CA LYS A 28 -2.04 -16.98 3.58
C LYS A 28 -3.14 -16.57 4.54
N LEU A 29 -2.94 -15.48 5.30
CA LEU A 29 -3.97 -14.94 6.20
C LEU A 29 -5.22 -14.51 5.43
N ILE A 30 -5.07 -13.76 4.34
CA ILE A 30 -6.19 -13.32 3.48
C ILE A 30 -6.95 -14.52 2.90
N LYS A 31 -6.23 -15.58 2.49
CA LYS A 31 -6.84 -16.79 1.94
C LYS A 31 -7.50 -17.65 3.02
N SER A 32 -7.07 -17.59 4.28
CA SER A 32 -7.60 -18.41 5.39
C SER A 32 -9.04 -18.05 5.77
N THR A 33 -9.96 -19.03 5.78
CA THR A 33 -11.41 -18.83 5.95
C THR A 33 -11.82 -18.19 7.28
N ASP A 34 -10.95 -18.31 8.28
CA ASP A 34 -11.32 -18.11 9.68
C ASP A 34 -11.12 -16.66 10.17
N GLU A 35 -10.46 -15.82 9.37
CA GLU A 35 -10.25 -14.40 9.68
C GLU A 35 -10.97 -13.49 8.67
N PHE A 36 -11.74 -12.53 9.21
CA PHE A 36 -12.32 -11.44 8.44
C PHE A 36 -11.25 -10.36 8.24
N TYR A 37 -10.47 -10.49 7.17
CA TYR A 37 -9.58 -9.43 6.72
C TYR A 37 -9.91 -9.08 5.26
N MET A 38 -10.39 -7.85 5.07
CA MET A 38 -10.76 -7.28 3.77
C MET A 38 -9.86 -6.06 3.49
N PRO A 39 -8.69 -6.27 2.87
CA PRO A 39 -7.69 -5.22 2.71
C PRO A 39 -8.23 -4.05 1.89
N TYR A 40 -7.92 -2.83 2.32
CA TYR A 40 -8.25 -1.55 1.70
C TYR A 40 -9.73 -1.19 1.58
N ILE A 41 -10.61 -1.97 2.21
CA ILE A 41 -12.04 -1.61 2.29
C ILE A 41 -12.26 -0.32 3.09
N ALA A 42 -11.37 -0.05 4.05
CA ALA A 42 -11.44 1.12 4.92
C ALA A 42 -10.81 2.37 4.32
N VAL A 43 -10.17 2.27 3.14
CA VAL A 43 -9.46 3.39 2.50
C VAL A 43 -10.08 3.74 1.13
N PRO A 44 -11.33 4.21 1.09
CA PRO A 44 -11.92 4.71 -0.14
C PRO A 44 -11.23 6.03 -0.58
N ILE A 45 -11.45 6.42 -1.84
CA ILE A 45 -10.87 7.62 -2.46
C ILE A 45 -10.96 8.89 -1.57
N PRO A 46 -12.08 9.19 -0.88
CA PRO A 46 -12.15 10.36 0.00
C PRO A 46 -11.14 10.32 1.17
N ILE A 47 -10.83 9.13 1.69
CA ILE A 47 -9.83 8.96 2.76
C ILE A 47 -8.41 9.16 2.22
N VAL A 48 -8.09 8.58 1.06
CA VAL A 48 -6.79 8.81 0.38
C VAL A 48 -6.59 10.31 0.13
N ASN A 49 -7.60 10.98 -0.45
CA ASN A 49 -7.57 12.41 -0.67
C ASN A 49 -7.40 13.22 0.62
N ALA A 50 -8.05 12.82 1.71
CA ALA A 50 -7.87 13.47 3.00
C ALA A 50 -6.43 13.33 3.51
N ILE A 51 -5.84 12.14 3.42
CA ILE A 51 -4.44 11.90 3.80
C ILE A 51 -3.51 12.78 2.96
N TYR A 52 -3.71 12.84 1.65
CA TYR A 52 -2.86 13.64 0.76
C TYR A 52 -2.93 15.12 1.10
N LYS A 53 -4.15 15.67 1.26
CA LYS A 53 -4.34 17.08 1.65
C LYS A 53 -3.76 17.40 3.02
N ILE A 54 -3.94 16.52 4.02
CA ILE A 54 -3.42 16.74 5.37
C ILE A 54 -1.89 16.70 5.37
N THR A 55 -1.28 15.72 4.71
CA THR A 55 0.18 15.59 4.65
C THR A 55 0.82 16.71 3.85
N GLU A 56 0.19 17.16 2.77
CA GLU A 56 0.61 18.34 2.01
C GLU A 56 0.52 19.62 2.86
N TYR A 57 -0.61 19.85 3.52
CA TYR A 57 -0.83 21.00 4.40
C TYR A 57 0.18 21.06 5.56
N LEU A 58 0.58 19.89 6.08
CA LEU A 58 1.57 19.77 7.15
C LEU A 58 3.02 19.67 6.65
N HIS A 59 3.25 19.74 5.33
CA HIS A 59 4.56 19.59 4.69
C HIS A 59 5.31 18.32 5.12
N LEU A 60 4.59 17.20 5.19
CA LEU A 60 5.14 15.89 5.56
C LEU A 60 5.75 15.19 4.33
N GLU A 61 6.77 14.36 4.56
CA GLU A 61 7.38 13.50 3.55
C GLU A 61 6.35 12.56 2.91
N ARG A 62 6.55 12.21 1.63
CA ARG A 62 5.59 11.42 0.85
C ARG A 62 5.38 10.02 1.44
N ASP A 63 6.39 9.42 2.02
CA ASP A 63 6.38 8.12 2.70
C ASP A 63 5.32 8.04 3.81
N ILE A 64 5.16 9.15 4.54
CA ILE A 64 4.20 9.25 5.65
C ILE A 64 2.76 9.04 5.12
N ARG A 65 2.46 9.44 3.88
CA ARG A 65 1.15 9.20 3.25
C ARG A 65 0.85 7.71 3.14
N TYR A 66 1.79 6.94 2.58
CA TYR A 66 1.59 5.50 2.35
C TYR A 66 1.57 4.72 3.67
N ILE A 67 2.46 5.05 4.62
CA ILE A 67 2.42 4.45 5.96
C ILE A 67 1.07 4.71 6.62
N THR A 68 0.55 5.95 6.52
CA THR A 68 -0.76 6.31 7.09
C THR A 68 -1.88 5.53 6.46
N ILE A 69 -1.90 5.37 5.13
CA ILE A 69 -2.89 4.58 4.40
C ILE A 69 -2.91 3.14 4.93
N HIS A 70 -1.74 2.49 5.03
CA HIS A 70 -1.62 1.11 5.48
C HIS A 70 -2.01 0.94 6.95
N LEU A 71 -1.55 1.84 7.83
CA LEU A 71 -1.91 1.83 9.24
C LEU A 71 -3.41 2.02 9.44
N TYR A 72 -4.00 2.97 8.73
CA TYR A 72 -5.43 3.25 8.83
C TYR A 72 -6.26 2.07 8.34
N ASP A 73 -5.90 1.47 7.20
CA ASP A 73 -6.59 0.28 6.68
C ASP A 73 -6.59 -0.86 7.71
N LYS A 74 -5.40 -1.21 8.19
CA LYS A 74 -5.19 -2.31 9.13
C LYS A 74 -5.91 -2.05 10.46
N PHE A 75 -5.79 -0.83 10.99
CA PHE A 75 -6.48 -0.43 12.22
C PHE A 75 -8.00 -0.57 12.06
N MET A 76 -8.56 -0.03 10.98
CA MET A 76 -10.01 -0.04 10.76
C MET A 76 -10.54 -1.46 10.54
N CYS A 77 -9.82 -2.30 9.80
CA CYS A 77 -10.17 -3.72 9.63
C CYS A 77 -10.19 -4.46 10.97
N ASN A 78 -9.12 -4.32 11.77
CA ASN A 78 -9.02 -4.97 13.07
C ASN A 78 -10.09 -4.46 14.04
N TYR A 79 -10.29 -3.14 14.10
CA TYR A 79 -11.28 -2.53 14.98
C TYR A 79 -12.70 -2.97 14.61
N PHE A 80 -13.03 -2.97 13.31
CA PHE A 80 -14.32 -3.45 12.82
C PHE A 80 -14.54 -4.91 13.21
N TRP A 81 -13.52 -5.77 13.03
CA TRP A 81 -13.61 -7.19 13.38
C TRP A 81 -13.78 -7.43 14.88
N GLU A 82 -13.09 -6.67 15.71
CA GLU A 82 -13.27 -6.73 17.17
C GLU A 82 -14.68 -6.32 17.59
N MET A 83 -15.26 -5.30 16.96
CA MET A 83 -16.64 -4.91 17.20
C MET A 83 -17.61 -5.97 16.70
N TYR A 84 -17.34 -6.57 15.54
CA TYR A 84 -18.15 -7.63 14.97
C TYR A 84 -18.27 -8.83 15.93
N LYS A 85 -17.15 -9.28 16.48
CA LYS A 85 -17.10 -10.41 17.43
C LYS A 85 -17.85 -10.15 18.74
N LYS A 86 -18.00 -8.89 19.15
CA LYS A 86 -18.65 -8.50 20.42
C LYS A 86 -20.16 -8.29 20.28
N THR A 87 -20.71 -8.45 19.08
CA THR A 87 -22.08 -8.05 18.77
C THR A 87 -22.97 -9.26 18.52
N ASP A 88 -24.19 -9.20 19.06
CA ASP A 88 -25.23 -10.24 19.00
C ASP A 88 -25.85 -10.41 17.59
N GLY A 89 -25.33 -9.69 16.59
CA GLY A 89 -25.77 -9.74 15.19
C GLY A 89 -27.01 -8.92 14.83
N THR A 90 -27.63 -8.20 15.78
CA THR A 90 -28.89 -7.47 15.51
C THR A 90 -28.70 -6.20 14.68
N GLN A 91 -29.66 -5.85 13.81
CA GLN A 91 -29.58 -4.68 12.93
C GLN A 91 -29.43 -3.34 13.68
N SER A 92 -30.03 -3.21 14.87
CA SER A 92 -29.91 -2.02 15.72
C SER A 92 -28.49 -1.86 16.28
N SER A 93 -27.85 -2.96 16.71
CA SER A 93 -26.46 -2.96 17.15
C SER A 93 -25.48 -2.58 16.02
N TRP A 94 -25.73 -3.02 14.78
CA TRP A 94 -24.92 -2.64 13.62
C TRP A 94 -24.97 -1.16 13.30
N SER A 95 -26.16 -0.55 13.34
CA SER A 95 -26.32 0.88 13.10
C SER A 95 -25.54 1.72 14.13
N GLN A 96 -25.54 1.29 15.40
CA GLN A 96 -24.80 1.96 16.47
C GLN A 96 -23.29 1.84 16.29
N ILE A 97 -22.78 0.67 15.90
CA ILE A 97 -21.36 0.44 15.61
C ILE A 97 -20.89 1.30 14.45
N CYS A 98 -21.63 1.33 13.33
CA CYS A 98 -21.30 2.17 12.18
C CYS A 98 -21.29 3.66 12.54
N LYS A 99 -22.23 4.12 13.38
CA LYS A 99 -22.25 5.51 13.87
C LYS A 99 -21.04 5.82 14.74
N SER A 100 -20.67 4.92 15.65
CA SER A 100 -19.50 5.06 16.51
C SER A 100 -18.18 5.11 15.72
N ILE A 101 -18.02 4.21 14.74
CA ILE A 101 -16.86 4.21 13.85
C ILE A 101 -16.80 5.51 13.06
N SER A 102 -17.94 5.94 12.49
CA SER A 102 -18.00 7.16 11.68
C SER A 102 -17.68 8.40 12.50
N SER A 103 -18.18 8.53 13.73
CA SER A 103 -17.93 9.70 14.58
C SER A 103 -16.47 9.84 15.04
N HIS A 104 -15.69 8.75 14.98
CA HIS A 104 -14.28 8.73 15.36
C HIS A 104 -13.32 8.56 14.17
N SER A 105 -13.83 8.42 12.95
CA SER A 105 -13.03 8.16 11.73
C SER A 105 -11.89 9.17 11.53
N ILE A 106 -12.17 10.47 11.68
CA ILE A 106 -11.16 11.54 11.58
C ILE A 106 -10.09 11.39 12.67
N LEU A 107 -10.50 11.06 13.90
CA LEU A 107 -9.56 10.86 14.99
C LEU A 107 -8.66 9.65 14.72
N TYR A 108 -9.23 8.53 14.28
CA TYR A 108 -8.48 7.32 13.94
C TYR A 108 -7.47 7.61 12.83
N LEU A 109 -7.88 8.38 11.81
CA LEU A 109 -7.00 8.82 10.74
C LEU A 109 -5.84 9.66 11.26
N MET A 110 -6.12 10.70 12.04
CA MET A 110 -5.10 11.57 12.63
C MET A 110 -4.17 10.82 13.59
N SER A 111 -4.69 9.81 14.28
CA SER A 111 -3.89 8.94 15.14
C SER A 111 -2.93 8.09 14.31
N CYS A 112 -3.42 7.45 13.23
CA CYS A 112 -2.58 6.69 12.31
C CYS A 112 -1.50 7.57 11.66
N LEU A 113 -1.85 8.81 11.30
CA LEU A 113 -0.89 9.78 10.76
C LEU A 113 0.21 10.15 11.77
N GLN A 114 -0.16 10.38 13.02
CA GLN A 114 0.82 10.65 14.07
C GLN A 114 1.75 9.46 14.32
N LEU A 115 1.21 8.24 14.24
CA LEU A 115 2.01 7.03 14.34
C LEU A 115 2.99 6.93 13.18
N ALA A 116 2.51 7.08 11.94
CA ALA A 116 3.33 7.09 10.73
C ALA A 116 4.47 8.12 10.85
N TYR A 117 4.13 9.34 11.26
CA TYR A 117 5.10 10.40 11.47
C TYR A 117 6.16 10.02 12.52
N LYS A 118 5.73 9.55 13.70
CA LYS A 118 6.64 9.18 14.80
C LYS A 118 7.55 8.00 14.43
N MET A 119 7.10 7.14 13.51
CA MET A 119 7.89 6.04 12.99
C MET A 119 8.93 6.49 11.97
N ASN A 120 8.59 7.49 11.14
CA ASN A 120 9.50 8.10 10.19
C ASN A 120 10.50 9.08 10.85
N SER A 121 10.21 9.56 12.07
CA SER A 121 10.97 10.61 12.77
C SER A 121 12.32 10.19 13.34
N HIS A 122 12.95 9.12 12.83
CA HIS A 122 14.41 9.05 12.89
C HIS A 122 15.08 10.18 12.07
N LEU A 123 14.30 10.95 11.29
CA LEU A 123 14.80 12.05 10.45
C LEU A 123 14.29 13.49 10.72
N ASN A 124 13.28 13.78 11.58
CA ASN A 124 13.07 15.14 12.14
C ASN A 124 11.89 15.25 13.14
N ASN A 125 11.99 16.23 14.05
CA ASN A 125 11.07 16.51 15.16
C ASN A 125 9.81 17.29 14.73
N LEU A 126 8.61 16.73 14.91
CA LEU A 126 7.37 17.53 14.83
C LEU A 126 7.29 18.43 16.04
N LYS A 127 7.04 19.72 15.83
CA LYS A 127 6.57 20.60 16.89
C LYS A 127 5.14 20.22 17.25
N ILE A 128 5.06 19.40 18.29
CA ILE A 128 3.93 18.99 19.12
C ILE A 128 2.71 19.97 19.12
N PRO A 129 2.84 21.31 19.17
CA PRO A 129 1.69 22.23 19.18
C PRO A 129 0.68 22.13 18.01
N GLN A 130 1.10 21.86 16.77
CA GLN A 130 0.17 21.83 15.62
C GLN A 130 -0.76 20.60 15.67
N VAL A 131 -0.26 19.50 16.20
CA VAL A 131 -1.04 18.27 16.39
C VAL A 131 -1.82 18.31 17.72
N LEU A 132 -1.30 19.02 18.73
CA LEU A 132 -1.98 19.22 20.03
C LEU A 132 -3.36 19.88 19.91
N GLY A 133 -3.55 20.81 18.97
CA GLY A 133 -4.85 21.45 18.73
C GLY A 133 -5.94 20.48 18.27
N ILE A 134 -5.56 19.38 17.60
CA ILE A 134 -6.47 18.31 17.17
C ILE A 134 -6.57 17.21 18.25
N LEU A 135 -5.56 17.11 19.12
CA LEU A 135 -5.33 16.02 20.09
C LEU A 135 -5.91 16.21 21.48
N GLN A 136 -6.47 17.36 21.84
CA GLN A 136 -6.97 17.61 23.20
C GLN A 136 -8.12 16.70 23.65
N ARG A 137 -8.50 15.68 22.87
CA ARG A 137 -9.59 14.76 23.22
C ARG A 137 -9.25 13.29 23.51
N LEU A 138 -8.20 12.61 23.02
CA LEU A 138 -8.21 11.13 23.13
C LEU A 138 -6.89 10.34 23.32
N ASP A 139 -7.10 9.13 23.84
CA ASP A 139 -6.19 8.15 24.44
C ASP A 139 -5.43 7.29 23.39
N LYS A 140 -4.17 7.68 23.14
CA LYS A 140 -3.24 7.09 22.15
C LYS A 140 -3.03 5.58 22.30
N LYS A 141 -3.30 5.01 23.47
CA LYS A 141 -3.03 3.59 23.79
C LYS A 141 -3.93 2.62 23.01
N SER A 142 -5.13 3.06 22.61
CA SER A 142 -6.10 2.23 21.90
C SER A 142 -5.61 1.81 20.51
N VAL A 143 -5.11 2.75 19.70
CA VAL A 143 -4.67 2.48 18.32
C VAL A 143 -3.47 1.53 18.28
N PHE A 144 -2.45 1.75 19.13
CA PHE A 144 -1.28 0.86 19.23
C PHE A 144 -1.65 -0.58 19.58
N LYS A 145 -2.58 -0.74 20.53
CA LYS A 145 -3.05 -2.06 20.96
C LYS A 145 -3.82 -2.77 19.84
N THR A 146 -4.67 -2.05 19.12
CA THR A 146 -5.49 -2.60 18.02
C THR A 146 -4.69 -3.01 16.80
N ILE A 147 -3.56 -2.35 16.50
CA ILE A 147 -2.63 -2.80 15.44
C ILE A 147 -1.66 -3.89 15.93
N GLY A 148 -1.82 -4.37 17.17
CA GLY A 148 -0.98 -5.40 17.79
C GLY A 148 0.48 -4.98 17.95
N PHE A 149 0.76 -3.67 17.99
CA PHE A 149 2.11 -3.10 17.92
C PHE A 149 2.95 -3.55 16.71
N ARG A 150 2.32 -4.13 15.67
CA ARG A 150 3.01 -4.63 14.47
C ARG A 150 2.97 -3.60 13.35
N MET A 151 4.16 -3.05 13.08
CA MET A 151 4.40 -2.01 12.09
C MET A 151 4.42 -2.59 10.67
N PRO A 152 3.91 -1.88 9.65
CA PRO A 152 4.27 -2.17 8.26
C PRO A 152 5.73 -1.74 8.08
N LEU A 153 6.66 -2.68 8.29
CA LEU A 153 8.11 -2.44 8.17
C LEU A 153 8.53 -2.08 6.75
N TYR A 154 7.69 -2.40 5.75
CA TYR A 154 7.98 -2.17 4.35
C TYR A 154 6.81 -1.45 3.69
N THR A 155 7.03 -0.18 3.35
CA THR A 155 6.05 0.59 2.60
C THR A 155 6.12 0.21 1.12
N PRO A 156 5.08 0.52 0.33
CA PRO A 156 5.16 0.42 -1.13
C PRO A 156 6.35 1.19 -1.71
N LEU A 157 6.74 2.31 -1.10
CA LEU A 157 7.88 3.09 -1.57
C LEU A 157 9.21 2.37 -1.31
N ASN A 158 9.40 1.79 -0.12
CA ASN A 158 10.58 0.96 0.15
C ASN A 158 10.68 -0.20 -0.84
N CYS A 159 9.55 -0.83 -1.16
CA CYS A 159 9.51 -1.90 -2.17
C CYS A 159 9.93 -1.37 -3.55
N ILE A 160 9.44 -0.20 -3.95
CA ILE A 160 9.85 0.45 -5.21
C ILE A 160 11.35 0.76 -5.20
N GLU A 161 11.90 1.31 -4.13
CA GLU A 161 13.32 1.63 -4.03
C GLU A 161 14.22 0.40 -4.14
N ILE A 162 13.85 -0.68 -3.46
CA ILE A 162 14.56 -1.97 -3.53
C ILE A 162 14.48 -2.54 -4.94
N LEU A 163 13.31 -2.53 -5.57
CA LEU A 163 13.12 -3.03 -6.93
C LEU A 163 13.83 -2.16 -7.97
N LEU A 164 13.88 -0.84 -7.80
CA LEU A 164 14.64 0.07 -8.67
C LEU A 164 16.14 -0.20 -8.56
N ALA A 165 16.66 -0.45 -7.36
CA ALA A 165 18.05 -0.84 -7.15
C ALA A 165 18.34 -2.20 -7.81
N ALA A 166 17.51 -3.21 -7.53
CA ALA A 166 17.67 -4.56 -8.06
C ALA A 166 17.55 -4.59 -9.60
N THR A 167 16.77 -3.71 -10.21
CA THR A 167 16.64 -3.61 -11.68
C THR A 167 17.69 -2.73 -12.35
N GLY A 168 18.51 -2.00 -11.59
CA GLY A 168 19.47 -1.02 -12.13
C GLY A 168 18.81 0.25 -12.65
N LEU A 169 17.54 0.48 -12.33
CA LEU A 169 16.77 1.66 -12.76
C LEU A 169 16.88 2.83 -11.77
N LYS A 170 17.48 2.62 -10.59
CA LYS A 170 17.62 3.62 -9.53
C LYS A 170 18.28 4.92 -10.01
N ASP A 171 19.32 4.81 -10.83
CA ASP A 171 20.08 5.97 -11.33
C ASP A 171 19.46 6.58 -12.60
N THR A 172 18.32 6.04 -13.06
CA THR A 172 17.63 6.59 -14.23
C THR A 172 16.98 7.94 -13.86
N PRO A 173 17.30 9.03 -14.57
CA PRO A 173 16.76 10.35 -14.26
C PRO A 173 15.23 10.33 -14.24
N ARG A 174 14.65 11.00 -13.23
CA ARG A 174 13.20 11.13 -13.01
C ARG A 174 12.44 9.84 -12.67
N MET A 175 13.10 8.67 -12.67
CA MET A 175 12.41 7.39 -12.39
C MET A 175 11.82 7.36 -10.98
N GLN A 176 12.54 7.84 -9.97
CA GLN A 176 12.03 7.88 -8.60
C GLN A 176 10.83 8.83 -8.45
N GLU A 177 10.90 10.04 -9.02
CA GLU A 177 9.78 11.00 -8.97
C GLU A 177 8.55 10.45 -9.68
N LEU A 178 8.74 9.93 -10.89
CA LEU A 178 7.67 9.36 -11.70
C LEU A 178 7.00 8.16 -11.02
N THR A 179 7.77 7.26 -10.43
CA THR A 179 7.20 6.11 -9.71
C THR A 179 6.40 6.54 -8.49
N ILE A 180 6.76 7.64 -7.82
CA ILE A 180 5.96 8.21 -6.73
C ILE A 180 4.66 8.81 -7.27
N ASP A 181 4.70 9.56 -8.37
CA ASP A 181 3.49 10.15 -8.97
C ASP A 181 2.52 9.06 -9.46
N LEU A 182 3.05 8.00 -10.07
CA LEU A 182 2.29 6.82 -10.47
C LEU A 182 1.73 6.04 -9.27
N LEU A 183 2.46 5.98 -8.16
CA LEU A 183 1.97 5.39 -6.91
C LEU A 183 0.85 6.22 -6.30
N ASP A 184 0.95 7.55 -6.35
CA ASP A 184 -0.10 8.47 -5.90
C ASP A 184 -1.39 8.25 -6.70
N LEU A 185 -1.28 8.20 -8.04
CA LEU A 185 -2.37 7.85 -8.95
C LEU A 185 -2.97 6.48 -8.64
N PHE A 186 -2.12 5.48 -8.41
CA PHE A 186 -2.57 4.13 -8.07
C PHE A 186 -3.50 4.13 -6.86
N TYR A 187 -3.14 4.82 -5.77
CA TYR A 187 -3.97 4.85 -4.57
C TYR A 187 -5.31 5.57 -4.80
N LEU A 188 -5.34 6.60 -5.65
CA LEU A 188 -6.56 7.32 -6.01
C LEU A 188 -7.48 6.48 -6.91
N GLN A 189 -6.92 5.68 -7.82
CA GLN A 189 -7.67 4.89 -8.80
C GLN A 189 -7.72 3.39 -8.47
N ARG A 190 -7.24 2.99 -7.29
CA ARG A 190 -7.02 1.59 -6.88
C ARG A 190 -8.19 0.66 -7.21
N LYS A 191 -9.40 1.05 -6.81
CA LYS A 191 -10.61 0.23 -7.03
C LYS A 191 -10.88 0.01 -8.53
N LYS A 192 -10.67 1.03 -9.35
CA LYS A 192 -10.84 0.96 -10.81
C LYS A 192 -9.75 0.09 -11.44
N LEU A 193 -8.50 0.23 -10.98
CA LEU A 193 -7.36 -0.55 -11.45
C LEU A 193 -7.59 -2.05 -11.27
N TYR A 194 -7.90 -2.48 -10.05
CA TYR A 194 -8.13 -3.91 -9.79
C TYR A 194 -9.41 -4.45 -10.42
N SER A 195 -10.44 -3.62 -10.60
CA SER A 195 -11.62 -4.00 -11.37
C SER A 195 -11.27 -4.27 -12.84
N HIS A 196 -10.42 -3.45 -13.46
CA HIS A 196 -9.97 -3.69 -14.83
C HIS A 196 -9.04 -4.90 -14.91
N LEU A 197 -8.10 -5.03 -13.98
CA LEU A 197 -7.16 -6.16 -13.92
C LEU A 197 -7.91 -7.49 -13.80
N GLN A 198 -8.95 -7.53 -12.96
CA GLN A 198 -9.82 -8.69 -12.84
C GLN A 198 -10.49 -9.04 -14.17
N CYS A 199 -11.06 -8.06 -14.87
CA CYS A 199 -11.68 -8.29 -16.17
C CYS A 199 -10.67 -8.83 -17.21
N LEU A 200 -9.43 -8.34 -17.22
CA LEU A 200 -8.38 -8.83 -18.12
C LEU A 200 -7.94 -10.26 -17.79
N ILE A 201 -7.65 -10.55 -16.52
CA ILE A 201 -7.11 -11.86 -16.11
C ILE A 201 -8.19 -12.95 -16.16
N GLN A 202 -9.41 -12.65 -15.69
CA GLN A 202 -10.45 -13.66 -15.49
C GLN A 202 -11.51 -13.63 -16.60
N GLY A 203 -11.66 -12.53 -17.34
CA GLY A 203 -12.75 -12.34 -18.30
C GLY A 203 -14.11 -12.07 -17.65
N TYR A 204 -14.19 -12.06 -16.32
CA TYR A 204 -15.42 -11.80 -15.55
C TYR A 204 -15.09 -11.28 -14.13
N ILE A 205 -16.12 -10.75 -13.45
CA ILE A 205 -16.04 -10.31 -12.06
C ILE A 205 -16.15 -11.52 -11.13
N ALA A 206 -15.20 -11.70 -10.21
CA ALA A 206 -15.15 -12.81 -9.24
C ALA A 206 -16.49 -13.04 -8.56
N ARG A 207 -16.94 -14.29 -8.64
CA ARG A 207 -18.25 -14.72 -8.13
C ARG A 207 -18.09 -15.55 -6.87
N THR A 208 -17.07 -16.40 -6.82
CA THR A 208 -16.79 -17.27 -5.67
C THR A 208 -16.04 -16.54 -4.56
N ILE A 209 -16.10 -17.09 -3.34
CA ILE A 209 -15.39 -16.52 -2.19
C ILE A 209 -13.88 -16.69 -2.37
N GLU A 210 -13.47 -17.82 -2.94
CA GLU A 210 -12.08 -18.17 -3.25
C GLU A 210 -11.47 -17.21 -4.28
N GLU A 211 -12.22 -16.88 -5.35
CA GLU A 211 -11.79 -15.90 -6.36
C GLU A 211 -11.63 -14.51 -5.74
N LYS A 212 -12.58 -14.08 -4.91
CA LYS A 212 -12.52 -12.78 -4.21
C LYS A 212 -11.32 -12.71 -3.28
N ARG A 213 -11.05 -13.77 -2.52
CA ARG A 213 -9.87 -13.85 -1.62
C ARG A 213 -8.57 -13.88 -2.39
N SER A 214 -8.53 -14.56 -3.53
CA SER A 214 -7.35 -14.57 -4.40
C SER A 214 -7.07 -13.18 -4.97
N LEU A 215 -8.11 -12.44 -5.35
CA LEU A 215 -7.96 -11.04 -5.76
C LEU A 215 -7.49 -10.16 -4.58
N MET A 216 -8.09 -10.29 -3.40
CA MET A 216 -7.67 -9.55 -2.19
C MET A 216 -6.20 -9.82 -1.81
N ALA A 217 -5.73 -11.05 -2.01
CA ALA A 217 -4.33 -11.41 -1.79
C ALA A 217 -3.41 -10.67 -2.76
N LEU A 218 -3.73 -10.66 -4.06
CA LEU A 218 -3.00 -9.90 -5.07
C LEU A 218 -3.05 -8.38 -4.81
N GLU A 219 -4.20 -7.88 -4.38
CA GLU A 219 -4.43 -6.49 -4.00
C GLU A 219 -3.59 -6.02 -2.80
N SER A 220 -3.18 -6.96 -1.95
CA SER A 220 -2.35 -6.69 -0.78
C SER A 220 -0.86 -6.86 -1.04
N ASN A 221 -0.49 -7.40 -2.20
CA ASN A 221 0.89 -7.67 -2.54
C ASN A 221 1.60 -6.38 -2.96
N VAL A 222 2.36 -5.79 -2.03
CA VAL A 222 3.07 -4.52 -2.25
C VAL A 222 4.25 -4.65 -3.23
N LEU A 223 4.84 -5.84 -3.38
CA LEU A 223 5.86 -6.11 -4.40
C LEU A 223 5.24 -6.12 -5.80
N PHE A 224 4.07 -6.74 -5.96
CA PHE A 224 3.30 -6.68 -7.22
C PHE A 224 3.00 -5.25 -7.64
N LEU A 225 2.53 -4.45 -6.69
CA LEU A 225 2.29 -3.02 -6.89
C LEU A 225 3.57 -2.30 -7.32
N GLY A 226 4.66 -2.46 -6.57
CA GLY A 226 5.94 -1.82 -6.86
C GLY A 226 6.47 -2.18 -8.26
N ALA A 227 6.45 -3.47 -8.62
CA ALA A 227 6.84 -3.94 -9.94
C ALA A 227 5.98 -3.33 -11.06
N SER A 228 4.67 -3.25 -10.86
CA SER A 228 3.75 -2.69 -11.87
C SER A 228 3.96 -1.19 -12.06
N VAL A 229 4.19 -0.45 -10.97
CA VAL A 229 4.51 0.98 -11.00
C VAL A 229 5.84 1.25 -11.70
N ILE A 230 6.87 0.47 -11.39
CA ILE A 230 8.19 0.57 -12.04
C ILE A 230 8.06 0.28 -13.53
N LEU A 231 7.41 -0.83 -13.92
CA LEU A 231 7.23 -1.16 -15.33
C LEU A 231 6.46 -0.06 -16.07
N CYS A 232 5.39 0.48 -15.48
CA CYS A 232 4.67 1.62 -16.03
C CYS A 232 5.59 2.85 -16.20
N GLY A 233 6.47 3.12 -15.23
CA GLY A 233 7.44 4.21 -15.29
C GLY A 233 8.38 4.09 -16.51
N THR A 234 8.79 2.86 -16.87
CA THR A 234 9.66 2.63 -18.04
C THR A 234 8.99 3.05 -19.36
N PHE A 235 7.66 2.98 -19.45
CA PHE A 235 6.93 3.38 -20.65
C PHE A 235 7.03 4.89 -20.90
N PHE A 236 6.98 5.70 -19.85
CA PHE A 236 7.08 7.16 -19.95
C PHE A 236 8.50 7.65 -20.20
N LEU A 237 9.52 6.88 -19.80
CA LEU A 237 10.93 7.25 -19.97
C LEU A 237 11.50 6.84 -21.33
N TYR A 238 10.66 6.40 -22.28
CA TYR A 238 11.04 5.97 -23.63
C TYR A 238 12.18 4.95 -23.63
N VAL A 239 12.16 4.03 -22.66
CA VAL A 239 13.07 2.88 -22.63
C VAL A 239 12.80 2.04 -23.89
N LYS A 240 13.86 1.55 -24.55
CA LYS A 240 13.73 0.73 -25.76
C LYS A 240 12.87 -0.51 -25.46
N SER A 241 12.00 -0.90 -26.40
CA SER A 241 11.08 -2.04 -26.23
C SER A 241 11.77 -3.31 -25.74
N GLU A 242 12.94 -3.64 -26.30
CA GLU A 242 13.73 -4.82 -25.92
C GLU A 242 14.22 -4.76 -24.46
N THR A 243 14.54 -3.57 -23.96
CA THR A 243 14.97 -3.36 -22.57
C THR A 243 13.80 -3.45 -21.60
N ILE A 244 12.60 -3.02 -22.02
CA ILE A 244 11.37 -3.15 -21.22
C ILE A 244 11.04 -4.62 -20.98
N ASP A 245 11.15 -5.49 -21.99
CA ASP A 245 10.90 -6.92 -21.85
C ASP A 245 11.84 -7.57 -20.82
N VAL A 246 13.13 -7.22 -20.87
CA VAL A 246 14.13 -7.68 -19.91
C VAL A 246 13.79 -7.21 -18.49
N ILE A 247 13.41 -5.95 -18.33
CA ILE A 247 12.99 -5.39 -17.04
C ILE A 247 11.74 -6.11 -16.51
N ALA A 248 10.75 -6.36 -17.36
CA ALA A 248 9.52 -7.04 -16.97
C ALA A 248 9.79 -8.49 -16.50
N ILE A 249 10.65 -9.23 -17.21
CA ILE A 249 11.07 -10.57 -16.81
C ILE A 249 11.82 -10.53 -15.47
N LYS A 250 12.75 -9.57 -15.30
CA LYS A 250 13.50 -9.42 -14.05
C LYS A 250 12.57 -9.10 -12.87
N LEU A 251 11.64 -8.16 -13.03
CA LEU A 251 10.64 -7.84 -12.02
C LEU A 251 9.76 -9.05 -11.68
N SER A 252 9.32 -9.81 -12.69
CA SER A 252 8.54 -11.04 -12.52
C SER A 252 9.26 -12.07 -11.64
N GLN A 253 10.57 -12.24 -11.85
CA GLN A 253 11.41 -13.13 -11.03
C GLN A 253 11.57 -12.60 -9.60
N LEU A 254 11.83 -11.30 -9.44
CA LEU A 254 12.05 -10.67 -8.13
C LEU A 254 10.80 -10.72 -7.24
N VAL A 255 9.59 -10.66 -7.81
CA VAL A 255 8.34 -10.60 -7.05
C VAL A 255 7.54 -11.91 -7.04
N ASP A 256 8.04 -12.96 -7.71
CA ASP A 256 7.37 -14.28 -7.81
C ASP A 256 5.94 -14.18 -8.37
N ILE A 257 5.74 -13.35 -9.42
CA ILE A 257 4.45 -13.18 -10.11
C ILE A 257 4.66 -13.28 -11.62
N LYS A 258 3.69 -13.89 -12.31
CA LYS A 258 3.67 -14.00 -13.77
C LYS A 258 3.85 -12.64 -14.46
N VAL A 259 4.80 -12.56 -15.39
CA VAL A 259 5.13 -11.36 -16.16
C VAL A 259 3.90 -10.69 -16.80
N ASN A 260 2.95 -11.49 -17.32
CA ASN A 260 1.72 -10.97 -17.93
C ASN A 260 0.87 -10.16 -16.94
N ASN A 261 0.77 -10.58 -15.68
CA ASN A 261 -0.02 -9.85 -14.69
C ASN A 261 0.59 -8.47 -14.39
N ILE A 262 1.92 -8.38 -14.40
CA ILE A 262 2.65 -7.12 -14.19
C ILE A 262 2.44 -6.20 -15.40
N TRP A 263 2.52 -6.75 -16.61
CA TRP A 263 2.22 -6.03 -17.86
C TRP A 263 0.79 -5.50 -17.90
N ASP A 264 -0.19 -6.34 -17.60
CA ASP A 264 -1.60 -5.96 -17.60
C ASP A 264 -1.82 -4.79 -16.64
N MET A 265 -1.31 -4.89 -15.42
CA MET A 265 -1.43 -3.83 -14.42
C MET A 265 -0.72 -2.54 -14.81
N ALA A 266 0.50 -2.63 -15.35
CA ALA A 266 1.26 -1.48 -15.82
C ALA A 266 0.56 -0.77 -17.00
N ASN A 267 -0.01 -1.52 -17.95
CA ASN A 267 -0.75 -0.97 -19.09
C ASN A 267 -2.05 -0.29 -18.66
N ILE A 268 -2.78 -0.86 -17.70
CA ILE A 268 -3.96 -0.21 -17.14
C ILE A 268 -3.54 1.10 -16.46
N LEU A 269 -2.48 1.08 -15.65
CA LEU A 269 -1.98 2.28 -14.96
C LEU A 269 -1.54 3.36 -15.95
N LEU A 270 -0.82 3.00 -17.01
CA LEU A 270 -0.46 3.89 -18.11
C LEU A 270 -1.69 4.53 -18.75
N THR A 271 -2.70 3.72 -19.06
CA THR A 271 -3.95 4.18 -19.67
C THR A 271 -4.66 5.20 -18.77
N MET A 272 -4.66 4.97 -17.45
CA MET A 272 -5.24 5.92 -16.50
C MET A 272 -4.42 7.20 -16.39
N ALA A 273 -3.09 7.10 -16.37
CA ALA A 273 -2.20 8.24 -16.27
C ALA A 273 -2.25 9.17 -17.50
N ILE A 274 -2.56 8.65 -18.69
CA ILE A 274 -2.75 9.45 -19.91
C ILE A 274 -4.14 10.11 -19.97
N GLN A 275 -5.12 9.59 -19.22
CA GLN A 275 -6.50 10.08 -19.22
C GLN A 275 -6.79 11.16 -18.16
N GLU A 276 -5.90 11.34 -17.18
CA GLU A 276 -5.91 12.46 -16.22
C GLU A 276 -5.20 13.70 -16.80
#